data_AF-A0A1Y4AQQ5-F1
#
_entry.id   AF-A0A1Y4AQQ5-F1
#
_cell.length_a   1.000
_cell.length_b   1.000
_cell.length_c   1.000
_cell.angle_alpha   90.00
_cell.angle_beta   90.00
_cell.angle_gamma   90.00
#
_symmetry.space_group_name_H-M   'P 1'
#
loop_
_entity.id
_entity.type
_entity.pdbx_description
1 polymer ?
#
loop_
_entity_poly.entity_id
_entity_poly.type
_entity_poly.pdbx_seq_one_letter_code
_entity_poly.pdbx_strand_id
1 'polypeptide(L)'
;MGQRSQIYIRVQEGDKYHLIARYFGWNFAERMISRCRHTLKWITDYRDPGYKMFNPDTITKLSRIVEVNFDMCDIVLSQDIIQEYYDLNFNEDYPDIQDYVFYDQHNNDGRLLIDVPESGPIKYAFLDDKFHEDHVMDAARYMEWDCKDWKNSEYIDDKQKELCRNNIKEISRLAQLMTKEEIIEFISCDYVSYCPKERDDII
;
A
#
# COMPACT_ATOMS: atom_id res chain seq x y z
N MET A 1 18.44 5.29 12.70
CA MET A 1 17.89 5.01 11.37
C MET A 1 16.39 5.18 11.46
N GLY A 2 15.76 5.83 10.48
CA GLY A 2 14.31 6.07 10.49
C GLY A 2 13.54 4.80 10.13
N GLN A 3 12.31 4.70 10.61
CA GLN A 3 11.34 3.65 10.21
C GLN A 3 10.75 4.03 8.86
N ARG A 4 10.87 3.17 7.84
CA ARG A 4 10.50 3.44 6.45
C ARG A 4 9.81 2.22 5.85
N SER A 5 8.67 2.46 5.23
CA SER A 5 7.92 1.45 4.49
C SER A 5 7.22 2.06 3.29
N GLN A 6 6.68 1.19 2.42
CA GLN A 6 5.89 1.61 1.28
C GLN A 6 4.53 0.90 1.25
N ILE A 7 3.52 1.61 0.76
CA ILE A 7 2.21 1.03 0.45
C ILE A 7 1.91 1.29 -1.03
N TYR A 8 1.63 0.20 -1.75
CA TYR A 8 1.27 0.20 -3.16
C TYR A 8 -0.15 -0.30 -3.34
N ILE A 9 -0.97 0.46 -4.08
CA ILE A 9 -2.34 0.07 -4.40
C ILE A 9 -2.51 0.14 -5.91
N ARG A 10 -2.75 -1.02 -6.55
CA ARG A 10 -3.09 -1.13 -7.97
C ARG A 10 -4.60 -1.20 -8.14
N VAL A 11 -5.15 -0.34 -8.99
CA VAL A 11 -6.57 -0.30 -9.36
C VAL A 11 -6.73 -0.59 -10.84
N GLN A 12 -7.58 -1.56 -11.19
CA GLN A 12 -7.81 -1.97 -12.57
C GLN A 12 -9.14 -1.42 -13.14
N GLU A 13 -9.14 -1.04 -14.42
CA GLU A 13 -10.34 -0.84 -15.26
C GLU A 13 -10.05 -1.38 -16.68
N GLY A 14 -10.70 -2.47 -17.08
CA GLY A 14 -10.33 -3.20 -18.30
C GLY A 14 -8.86 -3.60 -18.29
N ASP A 15 -8.15 -3.26 -19.37
CA ASP A 15 -6.71 -3.54 -19.53
C ASP A 15 -5.81 -2.45 -18.93
N LYS A 16 -6.37 -1.46 -18.23
CA LYS A 16 -5.64 -0.34 -17.64
C LYS A 16 -5.43 -0.53 -16.15
N TYR A 17 -4.24 -0.18 -15.69
CA TYR A 17 -3.86 -0.23 -14.28
C TYR A 17 -3.40 1.13 -13.81
N HIS A 18 -3.93 1.58 -12.67
CA HIS A 18 -3.48 2.79 -12.00
C HIS A 18 -2.77 2.41 -10.70
N LEU A 19 -1.58 2.94 -10.48
CA LEU A 19 -0.78 2.68 -9.28
C LEU A 19 -0.78 3.90 -8.37
N ILE A 20 -1.15 3.67 -7.10
CA ILE A 20 -0.86 4.57 -5.99
C ILE A 20 0.38 4.02 -5.29
N ALA A 21 1.47 4.78 -5.26
CA ALA A 21 2.74 4.39 -4.64
C ALA A 21 3.14 5.40 -3.55
N ARG A 22 3.04 5.00 -2.28
CA ARG A 22 3.24 5.88 -1.13
C ARG A 22 4.41 5.41 -0.27
N TYR A 23 5.35 6.32 -0.04
CA TYR A 23 6.47 6.13 0.86
C TYR A 23 6.16 6.76 2.22
N PHE A 24 6.34 6.01 3.30
CA PHE A 24 6.02 6.43 4.65
C PHE A 24 7.25 6.45 5.56
N GLY A 25 7.34 7.49 6.41
CA GLY A 25 8.11 7.44 7.63
C GLY A 25 7.24 7.01 8.81
N TRP A 26 7.74 6.19 9.74
CA TRP A 26 7.01 5.76 10.95
C TRP A 26 5.72 4.96 10.67
N ASN A 27 5.73 4.13 9.63
CA ASN A 27 4.68 3.15 9.36
C ASN A 27 5.28 1.74 9.39
N PHE A 28 5.04 1.02 10.47
CA PHE A 28 5.60 -0.31 10.74
C PHE A 28 4.63 -1.06 11.67
N ALA A 29 4.85 -2.35 11.87
CA ALA A 29 4.12 -3.21 12.81
C ALA A 29 2.59 -3.01 12.77
N GLU A 30 1.97 -2.79 13.93
CA GLU A 30 0.52 -2.65 14.07
C GLU A 30 -0.04 -1.45 13.29
N ARG A 31 0.79 -0.46 12.96
CA ARG A 31 0.39 0.73 12.20
C ARG A 31 0.15 0.38 10.75
N MET A 32 1.02 -0.44 10.16
CA MET A 32 0.84 -0.91 8.79
C MET A 32 -0.35 -1.88 8.71
N ILE A 33 -0.53 -2.73 9.73
CA ILE A 33 -1.71 -3.61 9.85
C ILE A 33 -3.01 -2.79 9.91
N SER A 34 -3.06 -1.74 10.74
CA SER A 34 -4.22 -0.85 10.83
C SER A 34 -4.51 -0.19 9.48
N ARG A 35 -3.51 0.43 8.83
CA ARG A 35 -3.69 1.05 7.51
C ARG A 35 -4.18 0.05 6.46
N CYS A 36 -3.61 -1.16 6.42
CA CYS A 36 -4.07 -2.22 5.54
C CYS A 36 -5.56 -2.51 5.75
N ARG A 37 -5.95 -2.82 7.00
CA ARG A 37 -7.34 -3.16 7.34
C ARG A 37 -8.32 -2.08 6.94
N HIS A 38 -8.05 -0.83 7.30
CA HIS A 38 -8.97 0.28 7.05
C HIS A 38 -9.02 0.67 5.57
N THR A 39 -7.90 0.56 4.86
CA THR A 39 -7.84 0.75 3.40
C THR A 39 -8.69 -0.31 2.69
N LEU A 40 -8.50 -1.59 3.03
CA LEU A 40 -9.31 -2.69 2.46
C LEU A 40 -10.79 -2.48 2.76
N LYS A 41 -11.16 -2.14 4.01
CA LYS A 41 -12.55 -1.89 4.38
C LYS A 41 -13.15 -0.73 3.58
N TRP A 42 -12.41 0.35 3.41
CA TRP A 42 -12.86 1.50 2.62
C TRP A 42 -13.08 1.11 1.15
N ILE A 43 -12.15 0.35 0.55
CA ILE A 43 -12.30 -0.14 -0.83
C ILE A 43 -13.55 -1.04 -0.95
N THR A 44 -13.74 -1.97 -0.03
CA THR A 44 -14.91 -2.86 0.00
C THR A 44 -16.21 -2.06 0.09
N ASP A 45 -16.31 -1.12 1.03
CA ASP A 45 -17.52 -0.31 1.22
C ASP A 45 -17.78 0.61 0.04
N TYR A 46 -16.72 1.15 -0.58
CA TYR A 46 -16.84 2.00 -1.76
C TYR A 46 -17.28 1.21 -2.98
N ARG A 47 -16.86 -0.06 -3.11
CA ARG A 47 -17.34 -0.96 -4.17
C ARG A 47 -18.79 -1.41 -3.98
N ASP A 48 -19.30 -1.47 -2.74
CA ASP A 48 -20.61 -2.03 -2.39
C ASP A 48 -21.79 -1.02 -2.46
N PRO A 49 -21.79 -0.13 -3.46
CA PRO A 49 -23.00 0.06 -4.26
C PRO A 49 -22.71 0.15 -5.78
N GLY A 50 -21.51 -0.27 -6.21
CA GLY A 50 -21.06 -0.26 -7.60
C GLY A 50 -20.26 0.97 -8.03
N TYR A 51 -19.65 1.73 -7.10
CA TYR A 51 -18.83 2.88 -7.50
C TYR A 51 -17.52 2.45 -8.18
N LYS A 52 -17.13 3.22 -9.20
CA LYS A 52 -15.89 3.02 -9.93
C LYS A 52 -14.68 3.46 -9.10
N MET A 53 -13.72 2.53 -8.94
CA MET A 53 -12.43 2.81 -8.30
C MET A 53 -11.51 3.64 -9.20
N PHE A 54 -11.56 3.40 -10.52
CA PHE A 54 -10.75 4.06 -11.54
C PHE A 54 -11.34 5.43 -11.92
N ASN A 55 -11.34 6.36 -10.96
CA ASN A 55 -11.72 7.75 -11.14
C ASN A 55 -10.72 8.65 -10.39
N PRO A 56 -10.24 9.77 -10.97
CA PRO A 56 -9.27 10.66 -10.32
C PRO A 56 -9.63 11.10 -8.89
N ASP A 57 -10.90 11.42 -8.63
CA ASP A 57 -11.37 11.82 -7.29
C ASP A 57 -11.34 10.65 -6.31
N THR A 58 -11.69 9.45 -6.77
CA THR A 58 -11.67 8.22 -5.97
C THR A 58 -10.24 7.82 -5.63
N ILE A 59 -9.34 7.86 -6.62
CA ILE A 59 -7.91 7.62 -6.46
C ILE A 59 -7.29 8.62 -5.48
N THR A 60 -7.65 9.90 -5.58
CA THR A 60 -7.19 10.95 -4.66
C THR A 60 -7.68 10.68 -3.24
N LYS A 61 -8.94 10.29 -3.07
CA LYS A 61 -9.49 9.91 -1.75
C LYS A 61 -8.79 8.68 -1.19
N LEU A 62 -8.59 7.63 -2.00
CA LEU A 62 -7.91 6.41 -1.59
C LEU A 62 -6.47 6.69 -1.14
N SER A 63 -5.75 7.55 -1.87
CA SER A 63 -4.41 8.03 -1.49
C SER A 63 -4.39 8.74 -0.14
N ARG A 64 -5.48 9.43 0.24
CA ARG A 64 -5.58 10.08 1.58
C ARG A 64 -5.99 9.08 2.66
N ILE A 65 -6.87 8.12 2.34
CA ILE A 65 -7.31 7.10 3.30
C ILE A 65 -6.14 6.28 3.81
N VAL A 66 -5.20 5.91 2.93
CA VAL A 66 -4.02 5.12 3.32
C VAL A 66 -3.07 5.88 4.26
N GLU A 67 -3.10 7.21 4.28
CA GLU A 67 -2.28 8.03 5.19
C GLU A 67 -2.82 8.06 6.63
N VAL A 68 -4.13 7.82 6.79
CA VAL A 68 -4.82 7.84 8.08
C VAL A 68 -4.63 6.51 8.81
N ASN A 69 -4.18 6.58 10.06
CA ASN A 69 -4.18 5.46 10.98
C ASN A 69 -5.34 5.60 11.96
N PHE A 70 -6.47 5.00 11.63
CA PHE A 70 -7.70 5.14 12.41
C PHE A 70 -7.56 4.59 13.83
N ASP A 71 -6.82 3.50 14.04
CA ASP A 71 -6.69 2.88 15.36
C ASP A 71 -5.79 3.66 16.32
N MET A 72 -4.86 4.43 15.78
CA MET A 72 -3.92 5.26 16.55
C MET A 72 -4.36 6.73 16.57
N CYS A 73 -5.47 7.05 15.91
CA CYS A 73 -5.98 8.41 15.74
C CYS A 73 -4.89 9.37 15.20
N ASP A 74 -4.08 8.90 14.26
CA ASP A 74 -3.00 9.69 13.65
C ASP A 74 -3.10 9.77 12.13
N ILE A 75 -2.38 10.75 11.58
CA ILE A 75 -2.16 10.91 10.14
C ILE A 75 -0.66 10.99 9.94
N VAL A 76 -0.15 10.17 9.03
CA VAL A 76 1.26 10.21 8.61
C VAL A 76 1.27 10.60 7.15
N LEU A 77 1.79 11.80 6.87
CA LEU A 77 1.95 12.27 5.50
C LEU A 77 2.96 11.38 4.79
N SER A 78 2.56 10.88 3.63
CA SER A 78 3.41 10.06 2.78
C SER A 78 3.99 10.89 1.65
N GLN A 79 5.09 10.40 1.08
CA GLN A 79 5.62 10.91 -0.17
C GLN A 79 5.03 10.11 -1.33
N ASP A 80 4.64 10.82 -2.39
CA ASP A 80 4.19 10.23 -3.64
C ASP A 80 5.42 9.84 -4.48
N ILE A 81 5.69 8.53 -4.59
CA ILE A 81 6.90 8.02 -5.25
C ILE A 81 6.88 8.33 -6.75
N ILE A 82 5.70 8.25 -7.39
CA ILE A 82 5.53 8.51 -8.82
C ILE A 82 5.71 10.00 -9.10
N GLN A 83 5.09 10.87 -8.29
CA GLN A 83 5.28 12.31 -8.46
C GLN A 83 6.73 12.72 -8.23
N GLU A 84 7.39 12.15 -7.22
CA GLU A 84 8.82 12.39 -6.98
C GLU A 84 9.67 12.04 -8.20
N TYR A 85 9.44 10.87 -8.81
CA TYR A 85 10.17 10.46 -10.03
C TYR A 85 10.08 11.54 -11.13
N TYR A 86 8.88 12.07 -11.38
CA TYR A 86 8.69 13.11 -12.38
C TYR A 86 9.23 14.48 -11.98
N ASP A 87 9.20 14.82 -10.69
CA ASP A 87 9.72 16.09 -10.18
C ASP A 87 11.25 16.15 -10.20
N LEU A 88 11.91 15.00 -10.06
CA LEU A 88 13.36 14.87 -10.17
C LEU A 88 13.88 15.08 -11.60
N ASN A 89 12.98 15.15 -12.61
CA ASN A 89 13.32 15.36 -14.02
C ASN A 89 14.48 14.45 -14.47
N PHE A 90 14.35 13.16 -14.19
CA PHE A 90 15.35 12.18 -14.58
C PHE A 90 15.59 12.22 -16.10
N ASN A 91 16.85 12.40 -16.49
CA ASN A 91 17.32 12.33 -17.89
C ASN A 91 17.45 10.86 -18.33
N GLU A 92 17.83 10.63 -19.60
CA GLU A 92 18.00 9.29 -20.20
C GLU A 92 18.95 8.31 -19.45
N ASP A 93 19.74 8.79 -18.48
CA ASP A 93 20.70 8.00 -17.70
C ASP A 93 20.14 7.38 -16.40
N TYR A 94 18.85 7.55 -16.10
CA TYR A 94 18.24 7.07 -14.86
C TYR A 94 17.42 5.77 -15.06
N PRO A 95 17.16 5.00 -13.98
CA PRO A 95 16.34 3.81 -14.05
C PRO A 95 14.98 4.16 -14.62
N ASP A 96 14.36 3.21 -15.29
CA ASP A 96 12.97 3.37 -15.68
C ASP A 96 12.09 3.56 -14.44
N ILE A 97 10.87 4.07 -14.66
CA ILE A 97 9.94 4.38 -13.58
C ILE A 97 9.62 3.14 -12.72
N GLN A 98 9.64 1.94 -13.31
CA GLN A 98 9.35 0.69 -12.60
C GLN A 98 10.46 0.39 -11.59
N ASP A 99 11.71 0.45 -12.06
CA ASP A 99 12.90 0.28 -11.24
C ASP A 99 12.93 1.28 -10.09
N TYR A 100 12.63 2.55 -10.39
CA TYR A 100 12.59 3.60 -9.37
C TYR A 100 11.51 3.36 -8.30
N VAL A 101 10.30 3.00 -8.74
CA VAL A 101 9.12 2.87 -7.86
C VAL A 101 9.25 1.68 -6.91
N PHE A 102 9.83 0.58 -7.37
CA PHE A 102 9.85 -0.68 -6.62
C PHE A 102 11.20 -1.01 -5.97
N TYR A 103 12.32 -0.63 -6.59
CA TYR A 103 13.66 -1.09 -6.18
C TYR A 103 14.56 0.02 -5.61
N ASP A 104 14.39 1.29 -6.01
CA ASP A 104 15.28 2.37 -5.55
C ASP A 104 14.81 3.06 -4.24
N GLN A 105 13.64 2.69 -3.72
CA GLN A 105 13.11 3.26 -2.49
C GLN A 105 13.74 2.61 -1.24
N HIS A 106 14.23 3.45 -0.31
CA HIS A 106 14.71 2.97 0.98
C HIS A 106 13.61 2.26 1.77
N ASN A 107 13.87 1.03 2.22
CA ASN A 107 12.90 0.28 3.02
C ASN A 107 13.58 -0.51 4.12
N ASN A 108 13.00 -0.49 5.32
CA ASN A 108 13.43 -1.34 6.44
C ASN A 108 12.28 -1.88 7.29
N ASP A 109 11.04 -1.46 7.06
CA ASP A 109 9.85 -1.95 7.77
C ASP A 109 8.81 -2.56 6.80
N GLY A 110 9.26 -2.96 5.61
CA GLY A 110 8.48 -3.78 4.68
C GLY A 110 7.56 -2.97 3.77
N ARG A 111 6.79 -3.71 2.97
CA ARG A 111 5.89 -3.16 1.96
C ARG A 111 4.53 -3.83 2.04
N LEU A 112 3.50 -3.06 1.73
CA LEU A 112 2.14 -3.56 1.54
C LEU A 112 1.74 -3.39 0.08
N LEU A 113 1.35 -4.49 -0.56
CA LEU A 113 0.71 -4.51 -1.88
C LEU A 113 -0.79 -4.74 -1.69
N ILE A 114 -1.62 -3.96 -2.36
CA ILE A 114 -3.06 -4.17 -2.47
C ILE A 114 -3.44 -4.12 -3.96
N ASP A 115 -4.06 -5.18 -4.45
CA ASP A 115 -4.55 -5.27 -5.82
C ASP A 115 -6.08 -5.29 -5.86
N VAL A 116 -6.62 -4.35 -6.64
CA VAL A 116 -8.01 -3.93 -6.62
C VAL A 116 -8.57 -4.16 -8.03
N PRO A 117 -8.93 -5.42 -8.37
CA PRO A 117 -9.32 -5.81 -9.73
C PRO A 117 -10.70 -5.24 -10.07
N GLU A 118 -11.00 -4.95 -11.34
CA GLU A 118 -12.29 -4.35 -11.73
C GLU A 118 -13.50 -5.14 -11.21
N SER A 119 -13.39 -6.47 -11.21
CA SER A 119 -14.34 -7.38 -10.59
C SER A 119 -13.62 -8.51 -9.85
N GLY A 120 -14.29 -9.10 -8.86
CA GLY A 120 -13.74 -10.20 -8.08
C GLY A 120 -13.06 -9.76 -6.77
N PRO A 121 -12.35 -10.69 -6.10
CA PRO A 121 -11.80 -10.46 -4.77
C PRO A 121 -10.62 -9.49 -4.80
N ILE A 122 -10.56 -8.62 -3.79
CA ILE A 122 -9.36 -7.81 -3.53
C ILE A 122 -8.24 -8.74 -3.08
N LYS A 123 -7.01 -8.48 -3.51
CA LYS A 123 -5.82 -9.23 -3.08
C LYS A 123 -4.86 -8.34 -2.33
N TYR A 124 -4.03 -8.94 -1.47
CA TYR A 124 -3.01 -8.22 -0.73
C TYR A 124 -1.78 -9.08 -0.48
N ALA A 125 -0.64 -8.44 -0.23
CA ALA A 125 0.54 -9.09 0.32
C ALA A 125 1.35 -8.11 1.15
N PHE A 126 1.95 -8.61 2.23
CA PHE A 126 3.05 -7.94 2.88
C PHE A 126 4.36 -8.55 2.39
N LEU A 127 5.38 -7.72 2.24
CA LEU A 127 6.74 -8.10 1.87
C LEU A 127 7.73 -7.50 2.87
N ASP A 128 8.88 -8.14 3.02
CA ASP A 128 9.97 -7.64 3.86
C ASP A 128 10.77 -6.51 3.18
N ASP A 129 11.86 -6.12 3.81
CA ASP A 129 12.76 -5.07 3.34
C ASP A 129 13.51 -5.44 2.05
N LYS A 130 13.72 -6.74 1.80
CA LYS A 130 14.52 -7.26 0.68
C LYS A 130 13.80 -7.34 -0.66
N PHE A 131 12.49 -7.07 -0.69
CA PHE A 131 11.67 -7.09 -1.90
C PHE A 131 11.85 -8.36 -2.74
N HIS A 132 11.75 -9.52 -2.09
CA HIS A 132 11.83 -10.81 -2.76
C HIS A 132 10.44 -11.45 -2.80
N GLU A 133 10.01 -11.88 -3.97
CA GLU A 133 8.69 -12.46 -4.20
C GLU A 133 8.49 -13.81 -3.47
N ASP A 134 9.57 -14.43 -3.01
CA ASP A 134 9.52 -15.63 -2.17
C ASP A 134 9.11 -15.33 -0.71
N HIS A 135 9.10 -14.06 -0.32
CA HIS A 135 8.85 -13.63 1.06
C HIS A 135 7.44 -13.06 1.23
N VAL A 136 6.46 -13.67 0.55
CA VAL A 136 5.05 -13.30 0.69
C VAL A 136 4.57 -13.58 2.09
N MET A 137 4.03 -12.54 2.73
CA MET A 137 3.49 -12.60 4.08
C MET A 137 2.03 -12.18 4.11
N ASP A 138 1.23 -12.93 4.86
CA ASP A 138 -0.03 -12.43 5.37
C ASP A 138 0.21 -11.43 6.52
N ALA A 139 -0.86 -10.78 6.97
CA ALA A 139 -0.80 -9.80 8.06
C ALA A 139 -0.20 -10.37 9.37
N ALA A 140 -0.44 -11.64 9.67
CA ALA A 140 0.09 -12.25 10.90
C ALA A 140 1.59 -12.48 10.81
N ARG A 141 2.08 -13.00 9.67
CA ARG A 141 3.49 -13.23 9.39
C ARG A 141 4.28 -11.93 9.35
N TYR A 142 3.73 -10.90 8.70
CA TYR A 142 4.33 -9.57 8.68
C TYR A 142 4.51 -9.02 10.09
N MET A 143 3.47 -9.09 10.94
CA MET A 143 3.55 -8.57 12.30
C MET A 143 4.62 -9.28 13.14
N GLU A 144 4.80 -10.60 12.96
CA GLU A 144 5.87 -11.35 13.65
C GLU A 144 7.26 -11.07 13.08
N TRP A 145 7.38 -10.75 11.79
CA TRP A 145 8.63 -10.36 11.15
C TRP A 145 9.10 -8.98 11.63
N ASP A 146 8.21 -7.99 11.56
CA ASP A 146 8.51 -6.59 11.85
C ASP A 146 8.63 -6.33 13.37
N CYS A 147 7.73 -6.92 14.16
CA CYS A 147 7.69 -6.78 15.61
C CYS A 147 7.66 -8.15 16.29
N LYS A 148 8.84 -8.78 16.38
CA LYS A 148 8.98 -10.10 17.01
C LYS A 148 8.44 -10.09 18.44
N ASP A 149 7.58 -11.07 18.76
CA ASP A 149 6.96 -11.24 20.09
C ASP A 149 6.09 -10.04 20.52
N TRP A 150 5.52 -9.30 19.56
CA TRP A 150 4.64 -8.15 19.81
C TRP A 150 3.48 -8.44 20.78
N LYS A 151 3.03 -9.69 20.87
CA LYS A 151 1.97 -10.13 21.79
C LYS A 151 2.35 -9.94 23.25
N ASN A 152 3.65 -10.06 23.57
CA ASN A 152 4.19 -9.87 24.91
C ASN A 152 4.96 -8.55 25.06
N SER A 153 5.06 -7.74 24.00
CA SER A 153 5.76 -6.45 24.03
C SER A 153 5.20 -5.51 25.09
N GLU A 154 6.08 -4.88 25.87
CA GLU A 154 5.72 -3.82 26.83
C GLU A 154 5.46 -2.47 26.16
N TYR A 155 5.88 -2.30 24.90
CA TYR A 155 5.74 -1.07 24.13
C TYR A 155 4.40 -0.95 23.41
N ILE A 156 3.64 -2.05 23.34
CA ILE A 156 2.30 -2.09 22.74
C ILE A 156 1.32 -2.38 23.86
N ASP A 157 0.35 -1.49 24.05
CA ASP A 157 -0.65 -1.69 25.10
C ASP A 157 -1.64 -2.82 24.74
N ASP A 158 -2.33 -3.36 25.74
CA ASP A 158 -3.23 -4.51 25.55
C ASP A 158 -4.40 -4.22 24.61
N LYS A 159 -4.85 -2.96 24.55
CA LYS A 159 -5.93 -2.55 23.64
C LYS A 159 -5.43 -2.53 22.21
N GLN A 160 -4.24 -1.98 21.96
CA GLN A 160 -3.59 -2.00 20.65
C GLN A 160 -3.28 -3.41 20.20
N LYS A 161 -2.83 -4.29 21.11
CA LYS A 161 -2.64 -5.70 20.80
C LYS A 161 -3.93 -6.37 20.35
N GLU A 162 -5.04 -6.08 21.03
CA GLU A 162 -6.36 -6.62 20.66
C GLU A 162 -6.87 -6.07 19.34
N LEU A 163 -6.71 -4.76 19.10
CA LEU A 163 -7.04 -4.14 17.81
C LEU A 163 -6.23 -4.78 16.67
N CYS A 164 -4.93 -4.95 16.85
CA CYS A 164 -4.06 -5.60 15.86
C CYS A 164 -4.51 -7.04 15.57
N ARG A 165 -4.85 -7.84 16.61
CA ARG A 165 -5.42 -9.19 16.42
C ARG A 165 -6.71 -9.17 15.60
N ASN A 166 -7.59 -8.21 15.86
CA ASN A 166 -8.86 -8.09 15.14
C ASN A 166 -8.65 -7.62 13.71
N ASN A 167 -7.69 -6.73 13.47
CA ASN A 167 -7.32 -6.29 12.12
C ASN A 167 -6.75 -7.42 11.28
N ILE A 168 -5.84 -8.23 11.83
CA ILE A 168 -5.27 -9.40 11.13
C ILE A 168 -6.39 -10.36 10.67
N LYS A 169 -7.36 -10.63 11.55
CA LYS A 169 -8.53 -11.46 11.23
C LYS A 169 -9.39 -10.83 10.13
N GLU A 170 -9.62 -9.53 10.22
CA GLU A 170 -10.49 -8.81 9.28
C GLU A 170 -9.84 -8.67 7.90
N ILE A 171 -8.54 -8.39 7.82
CA ILE A 171 -7.78 -8.38 6.55
C ILE A 171 -7.96 -9.72 5.83
N SER A 172 -7.84 -10.84 6.56
CA SER A 172 -8.01 -12.19 6.02
C SER A 172 -9.44 -12.50 5.55
N ARG A 173 -10.44 -11.70 5.97
CA ARG A 173 -11.83 -11.79 5.47
C ARG A 173 -12.07 -10.89 4.27
N LEU A 174 -11.44 -9.71 4.23
CA LEU A 174 -11.67 -8.68 3.21
C LEU A 174 -10.90 -8.95 1.92
N ALA A 175 -9.74 -9.59 2.00
CA ALA A 175 -8.85 -9.80 0.86
C ALA A 175 -8.16 -11.16 0.88
N GLN A 176 -7.77 -11.62 -0.31
CA GLN A 176 -7.01 -12.86 -0.51
C GLN A 176 -5.51 -12.56 -0.51
N LEU A 177 -4.71 -13.44 0.08
CA LEU A 177 -3.25 -13.34 0.01
C LEU A 177 -2.80 -13.57 -1.44
N MET A 178 -1.93 -12.71 -1.96
CA MET A 178 -1.36 -12.89 -3.29
C MET A 178 -0.45 -14.11 -3.36
N THR A 179 -0.35 -14.72 -4.55
CA THR A 179 0.71 -15.69 -4.85
C THR A 179 1.99 -14.98 -5.29
N LYS A 180 3.09 -15.74 -5.36
CA LYS A 180 4.36 -15.28 -5.91
C LYS A 180 4.19 -14.75 -7.34
N GLU A 181 3.47 -15.46 -8.18
CA GLU A 181 3.24 -15.11 -9.58
C GLU A 181 2.43 -13.81 -9.71
N GLU A 182 1.46 -13.60 -8.83
CA GLU A 182 0.67 -12.38 -8.80
C GLU A 182 1.50 -11.17 -8.36
N ILE A 183 2.47 -11.35 -7.48
CA ILE A 183 3.42 -10.29 -7.09
C ILE A 183 4.37 -9.96 -8.25
N ILE A 184 4.90 -10.97 -8.94
CA ILE A 184 5.73 -10.75 -10.13
C ILE A 184 4.93 -9.98 -11.19
N GLU A 185 3.69 -10.40 -11.45
CA GLU A 185 2.80 -9.73 -12.39
C GLU A 185 2.54 -8.28 -11.95
N PHE A 186 2.23 -8.04 -10.67
CA PHE A 186 2.07 -6.70 -10.10
C PHE A 186 3.30 -5.82 -10.41
N ILE A 187 4.49 -6.29 -10.07
CA ILE A 187 5.73 -5.51 -10.20
C ILE A 187 6.17 -5.34 -11.66
N SER A 188 5.73 -6.20 -12.58
CA SER A 188 6.06 -6.10 -14.02
C SER A 188 5.01 -5.38 -14.85
N CYS A 189 3.91 -4.95 -14.24
CA CYS A 189 2.78 -4.35 -14.92
C CYS A 189 3.13 -2.97 -15.47
N ASP A 190 2.65 -2.66 -16.68
CA ASP A 190 2.66 -1.30 -17.22
C ASP A 190 1.53 -0.49 -16.60
N TYR A 191 1.88 0.61 -15.92
CA TYR A 191 0.95 1.43 -15.18
C TYR A 191 0.63 2.72 -15.93
N VAL A 192 -0.65 3.07 -15.98
CA VAL A 192 -1.09 4.38 -16.43
C VAL A 192 -0.62 5.41 -15.40
N SER A 193 0.53 6.00 -15.66
CA SER A 193 1.07 7.12 -14.91
C SER A 193 0.09 8.30 -15.01
N TYR A 194 -0.65 8.56 -13.93
CA TYR A 194 -1.43 9.78 -13.84
C TYR A 194 -0.45 10.90 -13.50
N CYS A 195 0.10 11.55 -14.53
CA CYS A 195 0.81 12.81 -14.35
C CYS A 195 -0.28 13.89 -14.10
N PRO A 196 -0.36 14.54 -12.92
CA PRO A 196 -1.32 15.61 -12.68
C PRO A 196 -0.98 16.91 -13.42
N LYS A 197 -0.03 16.90 -14.36
CA LYS A 197 0.30 18.07 -15.18
C LYS A 197 -0.72 18.20 -16.30
N GLU A 198 -1.83 18.84 -15.95
CA GLU A 198 -2.54 19.87 -16.74
C GLU A 198 -3.90 20.13 -16.07
N ARG A 199 -3.89 20.94 -14.99
CA ARG A 199 -4.98 21.90 -14.77
C ARG A 199 -4.58 23.24 -15.41
N ASP A 200 -4.24 23.20 -16.68
CA ASP A 200 -4.24 24.41 -17.50
C ASP A 200 -5.66 24.53 -18.02
N ASP A 201 -6.57 25.08 -17.19
CA ASP A 201 -7.89 25.62 -17.58
C ASP A 201 -8.66 26.13 -16.34
N ILE A 202 -8.03 26.94 -15.48
CA ILE A 202 -8.76 27.88 -14.61
C ILE A 202 -7.97 29.18 -14.52
N ILE A 203 -8.22 30.09 -15.47
CA ILE A 203 -8.63 31.51 -15.33
C ILE A 203 -8.81 32.08 -16.72
#